data_AF-A0A8C6K972-F1
#
_entry.id   AF-A0A8C6K972-F1
#
_cell.length_a   1.000
_cell.length_b   1.000
_cell.length_c   1.000
_cell.angle_alpha   90.00
_cell.angle_beta   90.00
_cell.angle_gamma   90.00
#
_symmetry.space_group_name_H-M   'P 1'
#
loop_
_entity.id
_entity.type
_entity.pdbx_description
1 polymer ?
#
loop_
_entity_poly.entity_id
_entity_poly.type
_entity_poly.pdbx_seq_one_letter_code
_entity_poly.pdbx_strand_id
1 'polypeptide(L)'
;MQGLSAAPPAAFLLLVCLSELLPLPAAAAPDAERELSPSSRLAAGAARVALHYLNFQTASPGKLQALGQVRKATLKTIPDSGHKYYLQFTTEDYKSGENAGSCLATVLYPNTKSPPVVSIKCMQSKDQEQIQEEDNRLYQKLRHQKKPITGNNIPDSHGNIEPALESVWALAVAGSSYIMWEKSRENMGYFMAQVKSVKQWIRKDDFTEFDYTILLHEIPTQDIISCHMRLTWLPGHPLKVKYFCASVNHGLEDGSGMESGSAAGVLHEKGPNF
;
A
#
# COMPACT_ATOMS: atom_id res chain seq x y z
N MET A 1 86.22 -11.34 -56.32
CA MET A 1 84.82 -10.87 -56.31
C MET A 1 84.33 -10.87 -54.88
N GLN A 2 83.49 -9.88 -54.58
CA GLN A 2 83.11 -9.37 -53.27
C GLN A 2 82.38 -10.37 -52.36
N GLY A 3 82.48 -10.13 -51.05
CA GLY A 3 81.61 -10.74 -50.05
C GLY A 3 82.10 -10.60 -48.61
N LEU A 4 82.40 -9.39 -48.13
CA LEU A 4 82.49 -9.11 -46.69
C LEU A 4 81.06 -9.13 -46.10
N SER A 5 80.87 -9.73 -44.92
CA SER A 5 80.31 -8.98 -43.79
C SER A 5 80.54 -9.67 -42.45
N ALA A 6 80.70 -8.83 -41.43
CA ALA A 6 81.24 -9.08 -40.10
C ALA A 6 80.19 -9.55 -39.06
N ALA A 7 80.67 -10.15 -37.97
CA ALA A 7 79.95 -10.36 -36.71
C ALA A 7 79.85 -9.05 -35.89
N PRO A 8 78.95 -8.94 -34.89
CA PRO A 8 79.37 -9.22 -33.50
C PRO A 8 78.27 -9.89 -32.59
N PRO A 9 78.57 -10.19 -31.31
CA PRO A 9 77.82 -11.10 -30.42
C PRO A 9 77.03 -10.38 -29.30
N ALA A 10 76.10 -11.09 -28.63
CA ALA A 10 75.62 -10.93 -27.23
C ALA A 10 74.27 -11.70 -27.10
N ALA A 11 74.12 -12.80 -26.36
CA ALA A 11 74.17 -12.97 -24.89
C ALA A 11 73.18 -12.08 -24.11
N PHE A 12 72.26 -12.76 -23.40
CA PHE A 12 71.44 -12.32 -22.25
C PHE A 12 70.29 -11.32 -22.47
N LEU A 13 69.04 -11.81 -22.39
CA LEU A 13 68.13 -11.62 -21.23
C LEU A 13 66.73 -12.15 -21.57
N LEU A 14 66.39 -13.30 -20.98
CA LEU A 14 65.01 -13.77 -20.79
C LEU A 14 64.35 -12.85 -19.76
N LEU A 15 63.52 -11.91 -20.21
CA LEU A 15 62.57 -11.21 -19.34
C LEU A 15 61.19 -11.85 -19.54
N VAL A 16 60.89 -12.86 -18.73
CA VAL A 16 59.53 -13.36 -18.56
C VAL A 16 58.79 -12.33 -17.71
N CYS A 17 58.01 -11.46 -18.34
CA CYS A 17 57.04 -10.63 -17.63
C CYS A 17 55.90 -11.52 -17.12
N LEU A 18 56.08 -12.12 -15.93
CA LEU A 18 54.97 -12.56 -15.10
C LEU A 18 54.27 -11.31 -14.57
N SER A 19 53.34 -10.78 -15.36
CA SER A 19 52.33 -9.87 -14.84
C SER A 19 51.42 -10.67 -13.93
N GLU A 20 51.57 -10.50 -12.63
CA GLU A 20 50.55 -10.82 -11.63
C GLU A 20 49.24 -10.13 -12.04
N LEU A 21 48.29 -10.89 -12.59
CA LEU A 21 46.90 -10.48 -12.57
C LEU A 21 46.44 -10.53 -11.11
N LEU A 22 46.62 -9.43 -10.39
CA LEU A 22 45.79 -9.12 -9.23
C LEU A 22 44.32 -9.22 -9.69
N PRO A 23 43.47 -10.04 -9.06
CA PRO A 23 42.05 -10.01 -9.36
C PRO A 23 41.55 -8.61 -9.03
N LEU A 24 41.09 -7.88 -10.05
CA LEU A 24 40.34 -6.66 -9.83
C LEU A 24 39.21 -6.99 -8.84
N PRO A 25 38.92 -6.12 -7.85
CA PRO A 25 37.69 -6.26 -7.10
C PRO A 25 36.57 -6.23 -8.12
N ALA A 26 35.75 -7.29 -8.15
CA ALA A 26 34.57 -7.35 -9.00
C ALA A 26 33.80 -6.04 -8.78
N ALA A 27 33.74 -5.22 -9.83
CA ALA A 27 32.89 -4.04 -9.82
C ALA A 27 31.51 -4.50 -9.37
N ALA A 28 30.98 -3.86 -8.32
CA ALA A 28 29.64 -4.13 -7.83
C ALA A 28 28.70 -4.24 -9.03
N ALA A 29 27.99 -5.36 -9.15
CA ALA A 29 27.08 -5.59 -10.26
C ALA A 29 26.18 -4.35 -10.40
N PRO A 30 26.06 -3.76 -11.60
CA PRO A 30 25.23 -2.59 -11.80
C PRO A 30 23.83 -2.91 -11.29
N ASP A 31 23.21 -1.97 -10.55
CA ASP A 31 21.85 -2.08 -10.02
C ASP A 31 20.97 -2.86 -11.02
N ALA A 32 20.62 -4.10 -10.67
CA ALA A 32 19.96 -4.98 -11.62
C ALA A 32 18.52 -4.50 -11.81
N GLU A 33 18.29 -3.77 -12.91
CA GLU A 33 16.96 -3.41 -13.38
C GLU A 33 16.36 -4.58 -14.15
N ARG A 34 15.11 -4.92 -13.80
CA ARG A 34 14.37 -6.03 -14.38
C ARG A 34 12.98 -5.53 -14.79
N GLU A 35 12.67 -5.68 -16.06
CA GLU A 35 11.30 -5.50 -16.53
C GLU A 35 10.40 -6.62 -15.97
N LEU A 36 9.25 -6.23 -15.44
CA LEU A 36 8.24 -7.15 -14.92
C LEU A 36 7.08 -7.23 -15.90
N SER A 37 6.51 -8.42 -16.04
CA SER A 37 5.21 -8.56 -16.68
C SER A 37 4.18 -7.68 -15.95
N PRO A 38 3.41 -6.83 -16.65
CA PRO A 38 2.37 -6.00 -16.04
C PRO A 38 1.30 -6.82 -15.30
N SER A 39 1.07 -8.07 -15.70
CA SER A 39 0.14 -9.00 -15.03
C SER A 39 0.76 -9.75 -13.85
N SER A 40 2.04 -9.55 -13.54
CA SER A 40 2.69 -10.21 -12.42
C SER A 40 2.11 -9.73 -11.08
N ARG A 41 2.06 -10.65 -10.10
CA ARG A 41 1.58 -10.33 -8.74
C ARG A 41 2.37 -9.20 -8.08
N LEU A 42 3.67 -9.14 -8.32
CA LEU A 42 4.55 -8.08 -7.81
C LEU A 42 4.19 -6.71 -8.41
N ALA A 43 4.01 -6.63 -9.73
CA ALA A 43 3.62 -5.40 -10.40
C ALA A 43 2.24 -4.90 -9.93
N ALA A 44 1.24 -5.79 -9.87
CA ALA A 44 -0.10 -5.46 -9.40
C ALA A 44 -0.12 -5.10 -7.90
N GLY A 45 0.69 -5.78 -7.08
CA GLY A 45 0.87 -5.49 -5.66
C GLY A 45 1.43 -4.09 -5.43
N ALA A 46 2.54 -3.76 -6.09
CA ALA A 46 3.17 -2.45 -5.99
C ALA A 46 2.26 -1.32 -6.51
N ALA A 47 1.56 -1.53 -7.62
CA ALA A 47 0.58 -0.55 -8.13
C ALA A 47 -0.57 -0.31 -7.14
N ARG A 48 -1.05 -1.37 -6.48
CA ARG A 48 -2.09 -1.25 -5.45
C ARG A 48 -1.60 -0.50 -4.21
N VAL A 49 -0.36 -0.72 -3.78
CA VAL A 49 0.24 0.07 -2.68
C VAL A 49 0.32 1.54 -3.05
N ALA A 50 0.71 1.86 -4.29
CA ALA A 50 0.74 3.24 -4.77
C ALA A 50 -0.66 3.88 -4.78
N LEU A 51 -1.68 3.12 -5.16
CA LEU A 51 -3.07 3.57 -5.13
C LEU A 51 -3.60 3.78 -3.70
N HIS A 52 -3.29 2.87 -2.77
CA HIS A 52 -3.65 3.04 -1.35
C HIS A 52 -3.06 4.33 -0.79
N TYR A 53 -1.79 4.60 -1.08
CA TYR A 53 -1.17 5.87 -0.71
C TYR A 53 -1.88 7.08 -1.34
N LEU A 54 -2.24 7.01 -2.62
CA LEU A 54 -2.99 8.08 -3.30
C LEU A 54 -4.35 8.35 -2.63
N ASN A 55 -5.16 7.32 -2.42
CA ASN A 55 -6.50 7.44 -1.83
C ASN A 55 -6.46 8.01 -0.41
N PHE A 56 -5.42 7.66 0.37
CA PHE A 56 -5.20 8.28 1.67
C PHE A 56 -4.82 9.76 1.55
N GLN A 57 -3.88 10.10 0.68
CA GLN A 57 -3.38 11.48 0.49
C GLN A 57 -4.45 12.42 -0.06
N THR A 58 -5.30 11.95 -0.97
CA THR A 58 -6.38 12.76 -1.55
C THR A 58 -7.48 13.06 -0.55
N ALA A 59 -7.69 12.18 0.44
CA ALA A 59 -8.64 12.40 1.54
C ALA A 59 -10.07 12.78 1.08
N SER A 60 -10.49 12.29 -0.08
CA SER A 60 -11.68 12.75 -0.79
C SER A 60 -12.53 11.57 -1.28
N PRO A 61 -13.75 11.39 -0.74
CA PRO A 61 -14.70 10.41 -1.26
C PRO A 61 -15.03 10.60 -2.75
N GLY A 62 -15.15 11.84 -3.23
CA GLY A 62 -15.42 12.14 -4.65
C GLY A 62 -14.25 11.85 -5.59
N LYS A 63 -13.03 11.66 -5.06
CA LYS A 63 -11.80 11.38 -5.81
C LYS A 63 -11.26 9.97 -5.56
N LEU A 64 -12.03 9.12 -4.91
CA LEU A 64 -11.60 7.77 -4.58
C LEU A 64 -11.42 6.94 -5.86
N GLN A 65 -10.30 6.21 -5.96
CA GLN A 65 -9.95 5.46 -7.16
C GLN A 65 -9.76 3.97 -6.90
N ALA A 66 -10.07 3.16 -7.90
CA ALA A 66 -9.76 1.74 -8.00
C ALA A 66 -8.59 1.50 -8.99
N LEU A 67 -7.89 0.38 -8.82
CA LEU A 67 -6.77 0.02 -9.70
C LEU A 67 -7.35 -0.55 -11.00
N GLY A 68 -7.05 0.11 -12.12
CA GLY A 68 -7.32 -0.44 -13.45
C GLY A 68 -6.19 -1.37 -13.91
N GLN A 69 -5.64 -1.12 -15.09
CA GLN A 69 -4.60 -1.98 -15.68
C GLN A 69 -3.20 -1.44 -15.44
N VAL A 70 -2.31 -2.29 -14.94
CA VAL A 70 -0.87 -2.02 -14.99
C VAL A 70 -0.42 -2.13 -16.45
N ARG A 71 0.28 -1.09 -16.93
CA ARG A 71 0.78 -0.97 -18.30
C ARG A 71 2.27 -1.27 -18.40
N LYS A 72 3.04 -0.77 -17.43
CA LYS A 72 4.50 -0.99 -17.34
C LYS A 72 4.92 -1.14 -15.90
N ALA A 73 5.88 -2.03 -15.67
CA ALA A 73 6.47 -2.24 -14.36
C ALA A 73 7.95 -2.62 -14.50
N THR A 74 8.82 -1.89 -13.81
CA THR A 74 10.25 -2.18 -13.71
C THR A 74 10.61 -2.30 -12.24
N LEU A 75 11.36 -3.34 -11.89
CA LEU A 75 11.93 -3.54 -10.56
C LEU A 75 13.42 -3.21 -10.62
N LYS A 76 13.88 -2.37 -9.69
CA LYS A 76 15.27 -2.05 -9.44
C LYS A 76 15.64 -2.50 -8.03
N THR A 77 16.63 -3.38 -7.92
CA THR A 77 17.23 -3.72 -6.62
C THR A 77 18.24 -2.64 -6.27
N ILE A 78 18.05 -1.96 -5.14
CA ILE A 78 18.98 -0.94 -4.64
C ILE A 78 19.71 -1.52 -3.42
N PRO A 79 21.03 -1.72 -3.49
CA PRO A 79 21.83 -2.20 -2.36
C PRO A 79 21.54 -1.40 -1.09
N ASP A 80 21.39 -2.11 0.02
CA ASP A 80 21.09 -1.59 1.37
C ASP A 80 19.76 -0.84 1.55
N SER A 81 19.11 -0.41 0.47
CA SER A 81 17.85 0.33 0.51
C SER A 81 16.63 -0.56 0.32
N GLY A 82 16.67 -1.53 -0.60
CA GLY A 82 15.58 -2.47 -0.88
C GLY A 82 15.12 -2.46 -2.33
N HIS A 83 13.86 -2.80 -2.57
CA HIS A 83 13.32 -3.04 -3.92
C HIS A 83 12.44 -1.87 -4.37
N LYS A 84 12.85 -1.22 -5.46
CA LYS A 84 12.14 -0.07 -6.02
C LYS A 84 11.42 -0.44 -7.31
N TYR A 85 10.12 -0.20 -7.31
CA TYR A 85 9.25 -0.40 -8.45
C TYR A 85 9.01 0.93 -9.15
N TYR A 86 9.04 0.91 -10.48
CA TYR A 86 8.64 2.00 -11.37
C TYR A 86 7.43 1.53 -12.16
N LEU A 87 6.33 2.27 -12.06
CA LEU A 87 5.01 1.78 -12.46
C LEU A 87 4.30 2.80 -13.33
N GLN A 88 3.63 2.30 -14.35
CA GLN A 88 2.60 3.02 -15.10
C GLN A 88 1.32 2.18 -15.09
N PHE A 89 0.21 2.76 -14.66
CA PHE A 89 -1.07 2.06 -14.60
C PHE A 89 -2.24 3.03 -14.82
N THR A 90 -3.40 2.48 -15.18
CA THR A 90 -4.65 3.25 -15.23
C THR A 90 -5.42 3.11 -13.92
N THR A 91 -6.27 4.08 -13.64
CA THR A 91 -7.20 4.03 -12.51
C THR A 91 -8.63 4.16 -13.00
N GLU A 92 -9.55 3.73 -12.15
CA GLU A 92 -10.98 3.81 -12.37
C GLU A 92 -11.61 4.60 -11.22
N ASP A 93 -12.69 5.31 -11.50
CA ASP A 93 -13.48 5.94 -10.47
C ASP A 93 -14.06 4.85 -9.58
N TYR A 94 -13.86 4.97 -8.27
CA TYR A 94 -14.25 3.90 -7.35
C TYR A 94 -15.77 3.65 -7.36
N LYS A 95 -16.58 4.67 -7.67
CA LYS A 95 -18.04 4.57 -7.67
C LYS A 95 -18.60 4.16 -9.02
N SER A 96 -18.21 4.84 -10.10
CA SER A 96 -18.77 4.58 -11.44
C SER A 96 -18.05 3.46 -12.19
N GLY A 97 -16.82 3.10 -11.80
CA GLY A 97 -15.97 2.18 -12.56
C GLY A 97 -15.47 2.76 -13.88
N GLU A 98 -15.73 4.04 -14.15
CA GLU A 98 -15.27 4.70 -15.37
C GLU A 98 -13.78 5.02 -15.28
N ASN A 99 -13.12 5.17 -16.43
CA ASN A 99 -11.70 5.48 -16.47
C ASN A 99 -11.39 6.84 -15.79
N ALA A 100 -10.62 6.80 -14.69
CA ALA A 100 -10.20 7.96 -13.91
C ALA A 100 -8.86 8.56 -14.38
N GLY A 101 -8.22 7.93 -15.37
CA GLY A 101 -6.98 8.40 -15.99
C GLY A 101 -5.81 7.43 -15.80
N SER A 102 -4.60 7.99 -15.85
CA SER A 102 -3.37 7.21 -15.74
C SER A 102 -2.40 7.80 -14.72
N CYS A 103 -1.66 6.92 -14.07
CA CYS A 103 -0.72 7.25 -13.01
C CYS A 103 0.68 6.75 -13.37
N LEU A 104 1.66 7.56 -12.99
CA LEU A 104 3.07 7.20 -12.90
C LEU A 104 3.45 7.16 -11.43
N ALA A 105 4.01 6.06 -10.97
CA ALA A 105 4.37 5.88 -9.58
C ALA A 105 5.72 5.21 -9.40
N THR A 106 6.33 5.47 -8.25
CA THR A 106 7.43 4.66 -7.71
C THR A 106 7.06 4.18 -6.31
N VAL A 107 7.40 2.92 -6.03
CA VAL A 107 7.22 2.31 -4.71
C VAL A 107 8.52 1.65 -4.31
N LEU A 108 9.15 2.15 -3.25
CA LEU A 108 10.31 1.51 -2.63
C LEU A 108 9.83 0.72 -1.42
N TYR A 109 10.06 -0.59 -1.42
CA TYR A 109 9.95 -1.44 -0.25
C TYR A 109 11.31 -1.46 0.45
N PRO A 110 11.45 -0.83 1.64
CA PRO A 110 12.72 -0.77 2.33
C PRO A 110 13.10 -2.14 2.90
N ASN A 111 14.40 -2.40 3.03
CA ASN A 111 14.89 -3.57 3.78
C ASN A 111 14.56 -3.51 5.28
N THR A 112 14.29 -2.31 5.79
CA THR A 112 13.87 -2.06 7.17
C THR A 112 12.38 -2.38 7.36
N LYS A 113 11.96 -2.61 8.62
CA LYS A 113 10.55 -2.82 8.98
C LYS A 113 9.67 -1.55 8.87
N SER A 114 10.01 -0.60 8.02
CA SER A 114 9.24 0.63 7.76
C SER A 114 8.19 0.44 6.67
N PRO A 115 7.19 1.33 6.57
CA PRO A 115 6.24 1.37 5.45
C PRO A 115 6.90 1.57 4.08
N PRO A 116 6.24 1.19 2.97
CA PRO A 116 6.70 1.50 1.62
C PRO A 116 6.79 3.01 1.37
N VAL A 117 7.85 3.47 0.70
CA VAL A 117 7.99 4.87 0.30
C VAL A 117 7.40 5.05 -1.10
N VAL A 118 6.39 5.90 -1.22
CA VAL A 118 5.62 6.07 -2.46
C VAL A 118 5.76 7.49 -3.01
N SER A 119 5.97 7.60 -4.32
CA SER A 119 5.75 8.82 -5.08
C SER A 119 4.81 8.51 -6.23
N ILE A 120 3.73 9.28 -6.39
CA ILE A 120 2.72 9.04 -7.41
C ILE A 120 2.23 10.36 -8.00
N LYS A 121 2.03 10.36 -9.32
CA LYS A 121 1.42 11.46 -10.08
C LYS A 121 0.40 10.86 -11.04
N CYS A 122 -0.82 11.39 -11.01
CA CYS A 122 -1.91 10.93 -11.87
C CYS A 122 -2.45 12.08 -12.71
N MET A 123 -2.72 11.80 -13.97
CA MET A 123 -3.53 12.64 -14.84
C MET A 123 -4.99 12.34 -14.53
N GLN A 124 -5.72 13.33 -14.01
CA GLN A 124 -7.11 13.16 -13.64
C GLN A 124 -8.02 13.40 -14.85
N SER A 125 -9.08 12.61 -14.96
CA SER A 125 -10.15 12.82 -15.95
C SER A 125 -11.31 13.68 -15.41
N LYS A 126 -11.55 13.66 -14.09
CA LYS A 126 -12.61 14.44 -13.44
C LYS A 126 -12.19 15.88 -13.15
N ASP A 127 -13.15 16.78 -13.25
CA ASP A 127 -12.99 18.19 -12.90
C ASP A 127 -12.84 18.38 -11.38
N GLN A 128 -11.89 19.22 -10.98
CA GLN A 128 -11.55 19.41 -9.57
C GLN A 128 -12.61 20.24 -8.82
N GLU A 129 -13.31 21.16 -9.49
CA GLU A 129 -14.40 21.93 -8.87
C GLU A 129 -15.59 21.02 -8.59
N GLN A 130 -15.93 20.13 -9.53
CA GLN A 130 -16.97 19.13 -9.33
C GLN A 130 -16.70 18.23 -8.13
N ILE A 131 -15.48 17.70 -8.00
CA ILE A 131 -15.08 16.87 -6.84
C ILE A 131 -15.27 17.66 -5.53
N GLN A 132 -14.86 18.93 -5.52
CA GLN A 132 -14.98 19.79 -4.34
C GLN A 132 -16.44 20.06 -3.97
N GLU A 133 -17.32 20.25 -4.96
CA GLU A 133 -18.75 20.42 -4.74
C GLU A 133 -19.39 19.14 -4.16
N GLU A 134 -19.05 17.96 -4.72
CA GLU A 134 -19.53 16.66 -4.25
C GLU A 134 -19.11 16.39 -2.79
N ASP A 135 -17.83 16.61 -2.46
CA ASP A 135 -17.31 16.45 -1.10
C ASP A 135 -17.95 17.45 -0.13
N ASN A 136 -18.14 18.71 -0.54
CA ASN A 136 -18.83 19.71 0.27
C ASN A 136 -20.28 19.34 0.54
N ARG A 137 -21.00 18.86 -0.48
CA ARG A 137 -22.39 18.39 -0.35
C ARG A 137 -22.48 17.21 0.62
N LEU A 138 -21.54 16.26 0.53
CA LEU A 138 -21.44 15.16 1.47
C LEU A 138 -21.19 15.67 2.89
N TYR A 139 -20.20 16.53 3.07
CA TYR A 139 -19.88 17.12 4.37
C TYR A 139 -21.09 17.81 5.01
N GLN A 140 -21.82 18.64 4.25
CA GLN A 140 -23.03 19.28 4.74
C GLN A 140 -24.09 18.24 5.15
N LYS A 141 -24.29 17.18 4.36
CA LYS A 141 -25.21 16.09 4.71
C LYS A 141 -24.82 15.40 6.03
N LEU A 142 -23.54 15.15 6.26
CA LEU A 142 -23.04 14.52 7.48
C LEU A 142 -23.17 15.43 8.71
N ARG A 143 -22.98 16.74 8.55
CA ARG A 143 -23.08 17.73 9.63
C ARG A 143 -24.52 18.00 10.08
N HIS A 144 -25.47 17.99 9.15
CA HIS A 144 -26.89 18.25 9.46
C HIS A 144 -27.62 17.04 10.02
N GLN A 145 -26.96 15.89 10.17
CA GLN A 145 -27.56 14.72 10.80
C GLN A 145 -27.80 14.95 12.29
N LYS A 146 -29.07 14.83 12.72
CA LYS A 146 -29.47 14.98 14.13
C LYS A 146 -29.11 13.75 14.98
N LYS A 147 -29.01 12.58 14.36
CA LYS A 147 -28.65 11.32 15.00
C LYS A 147 -27.29 10.87 14.48
N PRO A 148 -26.45 10.28 15.33
CA PRO A 148 -25.20 9.68 14.87
C PRO A 148 -25.49 8.60 13.83
N ILE A 149 -24.76 8.63 12.72
CA ILE A 149 -24.81 7.54 11.73
C ILE A 149 -24.22 6.27 12.34
N THR A 150 -24.94 5.17 12.21
CA THR A 150 -24.48 3.84 12.62
C THR A 150 -24.76 2.83 11.51
N GLY A 151 -23.89 1.84 11.36
CA GLY A 151 -24.07 0.77 10.40
C GLY A 151 -23.24 -0.45 10.76
N ASN A 152 -23.64 -1.63 10.27
CA ASN A 152 -22.96 -2.89 10.53
C ASN A 152 -22.93 -3.72 9.25
N ASN A 153 -21.89 -4.55 9.10
CA ASN A 153 -21.68 -5.45 7.98
C ASN A 153 -21.92 -4.76 6.62
N ILE A 154 -21.04 -3.81 6.26
CA ILE A 154 -21.10 -3.05 5.00
C ILE A 154 -19.87 -3.43 4.14
N PRO A 155 -20.00 -3.99 2.94
CA PRO A 155 -21.24 -4.53 2.39
C PRO A 155 -21.78 -5.72 3.20
N ASP A 156 -23.06 -6.04 2.99
CA ASP A 156 -23.69 -7.21 3.59
C ASP A 156 -23.14 -8.51 2.98
N SER A 157 -23.64 -9.67 3.44
CA SER A 157 -23.18 -10.98 2.95
C SER A 157 -23.41 -11.24 1.45
N HIS A 158 -24.22 -10.41 0.79
CA HIS A 158 -24.52 -10.49 -0.63
C HIS A 158 -23.80 -9.41 -1.44
N GLY A 159 -22.94 -8.61 -0.81
CA GLY A 159 -22.22 -7.53 -1.47
C GLY A 159 -23.02 -6.22 -1.58
N ASN A 160 -24.19 -6.10 -0.95
CA ASN A 160 -25.01 -4.90 -1.05
C ASN A 160 -24.57 -3.84 -0.03
N ILE A 161 -24.66 -2.58 -0.44
CA ILE A 161 -24.46 -1.41 0.41
C ILE A 161 -25.75 -0.59 0.35
N GLU A 162 -26.32 -0.28 1.52
CA GLU A 162 -27.47 0.62 1.56
C GLU A 162 -27.07 2.01 1.02
N PRO A 163 -27.86 2.65 0.15
CA PRO A 163 -27.52 3.96 -0.43
C PRO A 163 -27.21 5.04 0.62
N ALA A 164 -27.82 4.95 1.81
CA ALA A 164 -27.56 5.86 2.91
C ALA A 164 -26.13 5.72 3.50
N LEU A 165 -25.50 4.55 3.34
CA LEU A 165 -24.20 4.19 3.89
C LEU A 165 -23.07 4.19 2.84
N GLU A 166 -23.35 4.44 1.56
CA GLU A 166 -22.33 4.54 0.51
C GLU A 166 -21.21 5.52 0.86
N SER A 167 -21.55 6.70 1.36
CA SER A 167 -20.55 7.71 1.72
C SER A 167 -19.72 7.31 2.94
N VAL A 168 -20.32 6.55 3.86
CA VAL A 168 -19.63 6.00 5.03
C VAL A 168 -18.67 4.90 4.61
N TRP A 169 -19.08 4.05 3.67
CA TRP A 169 -18.20 3.08 3.02
C TRP A 169 -17.02 3.76 2.31
N ALA A 170 -17.28 4.77 1.48
CA ALA A 170 -16.23 5.49 0.76
C ALA A 170 -15.19 6.13 1.71
N LEU A 171 -15.65 6.73 2.82
CA LEU A 171 -14.76 7.23 3.88
C LEU A 171 -13.95 6.12 4.55
N ALA A 172 -14.55 4.95 4.77
CA ALA A 172 -13.85 3.79 5.31
C ALA A 172 -12.79 3.25 4.32
N VAL A 173 -13.05 3.26 3.02
CA VAL A 173 -12.08 2.89 1.99
C VAL A 173 -10.91 3.90 1.96
N ALA A 174 -11.20 5.20 1.99
CA ALA A 174 -10.15 6.23 2.06
C ALA A 174 -9.29 6.09 3.34
N GLY A 175 -9.94 5.90 4.49
CA GLY A 175 -9.26 5.70 5.77
C GLY A 175 -8.43 4.43 5.83
N SER A 176 -9.00 3.30 5.42
CA SER A 176 -8.32 2.01 5.40
C SER A 176 -7.16 1.97 4.42
N SER A 177 -7.18 2.81 3.38
CA SER A 177 -6.05 2.94 2.45
C SER A 177 -4.76 3.37 3.16
N TYR A 178 -4.83 4.16 4.24
CA TYR A 178 -3.66 4.45 5.09
C TYR A 178 -3.09 3.17 5.71
N ILE A 179 -3.96 2.37 6.34
CA ILE A 179 -3.60 1.13 7.02
C ILE A 179 -3.02 0.12 6.02
N MET A 180 -3.68 -0.04 4.88
CA MET A 180 -3.27 -0.96 3.83
C MET A 180 -1.92 -0.56 3.23
N TRP A 181 -1.68 0.72 2.97
CA TRP A 181 -0.35 1.20 2.55
C TRP A 181 0.71 0.96 3.63
N GLU A 182 0.43 1.38 4.87
CA GLU A 182 1.42 1.35 5.94
C GLU A 182 1.88 -0.06 6.30
N LYS A 183 0.96 -1.03 6.28
CA LYS A 183 1.24 -2.43 6.60
C LYS A 183 1.78 -3.24 5.43
N SER A 184 1.62 -2.77 4.20
CA SER A 184 2.03 -3.52 3.01
C SER A 184 3.54 -3.82 2.98
N ARG A 185 3.87 -5.02 2.51
CA ARG A 185 5.23 -5.47 2.19
C ARG A 185 5.27 -5.89 0.72
N GLU A 186 6.45 -6.18 0.20
CA GLU A 186 6.61 -6.52 -1.21
C GLU A 186 5.78 -7.75 -1.62
N ASN A 187 5.71 -8.75 -0.74
CA ASN A 187 4.99 -10.00 -0.94
C ASN A 187 3.65 -10.09 -0.19
N MET A 188 3.21 -8.99 0.44
CA MET A 188 2.02 -8.98 1.31
C MET A 188 1.22 -7.69 1.08
N GLY A 189 -0.02 -7.84 0.63
CA GLY A 189 -0.92 -6.73 0.34
C GLY A 189 -2.28 -6.90 1.02
N TYR A 190 -3.02 -5.81 1.08
CA TYR A 190 -4.30 -5.76 1.78
C TYR A 190 -5.42 -5.22 0.90
N PHE A 191 -6.62 -5.71 1.16
CA PHE A 191 -7.88 -5.22 0.62
C PHE A 191 -8.87 -4.99 1.75
N MET A 192 -9.70 -3.96 1.63
CA MET A 192 -10.81 -3.78 2.53
C MET A 192 -11.93 -4.76 2.14
N ALA A 193 -12.25 -5.70 3.03
CA ALA A 193 -13.31 -6.68 2.81
C ALA A 193 -14.67 -6.17 3.30
N GLN A 194 -14.72 -5.60 4.50
CA GLN A 194 -15.98 -5.19 5.12
C GLN A 194 -15.75 -4.12 6.20
N VAL A 195 -16.74 -3.26 6.43
CA VAL A 195 -16.96 -2.55 7.68
C VAL A 195 -17.84 -3.44 8.57
N LYS A 196 -17.26 -4.03 9.61
CA LYS A 196 -18.01 -4.83 10.58
C LYS A 196 -18.99 -3.98 11.36
N SER A 197 -18.55 -2.80 11.80
CA SER A 197 -19.38 -1.79 12.47
C SER A 197 -18.84 -0.39 12.25
N VAL A 198 -19.71 0.61 12.25
CA VAL A 198 -19.37 2.02 12.22
C VAL A 198 -20.30 2.81 13.13
N LYS A 199 -19.72 3.81 13.81
CA LYS A 199 -20.46 4.81 14.57
C LYS A 199 -19.85 6.19 14.35
N GLN A 200 -20.68 7.15 13.97
CA GLN A 200 -20.30 8.56 13.94
C GLN A 200 -20.19 9.11 15.37
N TRP A 201 -19.14 9.89 15.62
CA TRP A 201 -18.99 10.67 16.85
C TRP A 201 -19.48 12.08 16.61
N ILE A 202 -20.47 12.52 17.39
CA ILE A 202 -20.98 13.89 17.32
C ILE A 202 -19.94 14.81 17.97
N ARG A 203 -19.45 15.77 17.21
CA ARG A 203 -18.44 16.74 17.64
C ARG A 203 -18.99 18.16 17.60
N LYS A 204 -18.38 19.03 18.40
CA LYS A 204 -18.68 20.47 18.43
C LYS A 204 -17.86 21.28 17.42
N ASP A 205 -16.69 20.78 17.03
CA ASP A 205 -15.87 21.39 15.98
C ASP A 205 -16.42 21.06 14.58
N ASP A 206 -15.72 21.51 13.54
CA ASP A 206 -16.14 21.34 12.14
C ASP A 206 -15.76 19.97 11.55
N PHE A 207 -15.05 19.12 12.29
CA PHE A 207 -14.65 17.83 11.77
C PHE A 207 -15.79 16.81 11.88
N THR A 208 -15.90 15.96 10.87
CA THR A 208 -16.68 14.73 10.96
C THR A 208 -15.78 13.63 11.50
N GLU A 209 -16.30 12.81 12.40
CA GLU A 209 -15.52 11.73 12.99
C GLU A 209 -16.32 10.44 13.07
N PHE A 210 -15.63 9.34 12.79
CA PHE A 210 -16.19 8.01 12.77
C PHE A 210 -15.24 7.05 13.47
N ASP A 211 -15.84 6.09 14.16
CA ASP A 211 -15.18 4.94 14.74
C ASP A 211 -15.66 3.70 13.99
N TYR A 212 -14.73 3.06 13.30
CA TYR A 212 -14.94 1.89 12.47
C TYR A 212 -14.29 0.68 13.11
N THR A 213 -14.94 -0.48 12.94
CA THR A 213 -14.28 -1.77 12.94
C THR A 213 -14.30 -2.27 11.51
N ILE A 214 -13.14 -2.31 10.85
CA ILE A 214 -12.98 -2.79 9.47
C ILE A 214 -12.32 -4.16 9.46
N LEU A 215 -12.60 -4.93 8.41
CA LEU A 215 -11.97 -6.21 8.12
C LEU A 215 -11.10 -6.04 6.88
N LEU A 216 -9.81 -6.33 7.03
CA LEU A 216 -8.84 -6.33 5.94
C LEU A 216 -8.54 -7.78 5.55
N HIS A 217 -8.60 -8.07 4.26
CA HIS A 217 -8.15 -9.32 3.68
C HIS A 217 -6.68 -9.21 3.30
N GLU A 218 -5.83 -10.01 3.95
CA GLU A 218 -4.41 -10.11 3.68
C GLU A 218 -4.13 -11.15 2.58
N ILE A 219 -3.41 -10.73 1.54
CA ILE A 219 -3.00 -11.57 0.42
C ILE A 219 -1.46 -11.70 0.48
N PRO A 220 -0.89 -12.91 0.39
CA PRO A 220 -1.54 -14.15 -0.05
C PRO A 220 -2.10 -15.04 1.06
N THR A 221 -1.92 -14.72 2.34
CA THR A 221 -2.25 -15.59 3.48
C THR A 221 -3.73 -15.98 3.56
N GLN A 222 -4.62 -15.19 2.94
CA GLN A 222 -6.08 -15.31 3.06
C GLN A 222 -6.61 -15.00 4.47
N ASP A 223 -5.80 -14.36 5.31
CA ASP A 223 -6.21 -13.99 6.66
C ASP A 223 -7.15 -12.78 6.64
N ILE A 224 -8.12 -12.78 7.55
CA ILE A 224 -8.98 -11.63 7.85
C ILE A 224 -8.49 -10.97 9.13
N ILE A 225 -8.03 -9.73 9.00
CA ILE A 225 -7.51 -8.92 10.09
C ILE A 225 -8.56 -7.89 10.47
N SER A 226 -8.94 -7.87 11.74
CA SER A 226 -9.84 -6.85 12.26
C SER A 226 -9.03 -5.63 12.69
N CYS A 227 -9.38 -4.47 12.17
CA CYS A 227 -8.78 -3.21 12.58
C CYS A 227 -9.85 -2.26 13.09
N HIS A 228 -9.62 -1.73 14.28
CA HIS A 228 -10.37 -0.59 14.78
C HIS A 228 -9.71 0.68 14.25
N MET A 229 -10.51 1.57 13.65
CA MET A 229 -10.03 2.76 12.95
C MET A 229 -10.88 3.96 13.34
N ARG A 230 -10.25 4.95 13.97
CA ARG A 230 -10.83 6.27 14.23
C ARG A 230 -10.41 7.22 13.12
N LEU A 231 -11.41 7.68 12.38
CA LEU A 231 -11.27 8.52 11.19
C LEU A 231 -11.79 9.92 11.47
N THR A 232 -11.01 10.95 11.18
CA THR A 232 -11.47 12.34 11.21
C THR A 232 -11.32 12.96 9.81
N TRP A 233 -12.40 13.53 9.30
CA TRP A 233 -12.49 14.06 7.94
C TRP A 233 -13.12 15.46 7.90
N LEU A 234 -12.55 16.32 7.06
CA LEU A 234 -13.04 17.64 6.67
C LEU A 234 -12.61 17.87 5.21
N PRO A 235 -13.50 18.27 4.29
CA PRO A 235 -13.13 18.52 2.91
C PRO A 235 -11.93 19.47 2.76
N GLY A 236 -11.06 19.17 1.80
CA GLY A 236 -9.84 19.94 1.53
C GLY A 236 -8.72 19.82 2.58
N HIS A 237 -8.92 19.01 3.63
CA HIS A 237 -7.92 18.78 4.68
C HIS A 237 -7.41 17.34 4.66
N PRO A 238 -6.15 17.09 5.09
CA PRO A 238 -5.63 15.74 5.21
C PRO A 238 -6.50 14.87 6.14
N LEU A 239 -6.72 13.63 5.71
CA LEU A 239 -7.43 12.63 6.49
C LEU A 239 -6.60 12.25 7.73
N LYS A 240 -7.22 12.26 8.92
CA LYS A 240 -6.55 11.79 10.14
C LYS A 240 -7.06 10.41 10.48
N VAL A 241 -6.14 9.46 10.56
CA VAL A 241 -6.45 8.06 10.86
C VAL A 241 -5.64 7.64 12.08
N LYS A 242 -6.32 7.10 13.10
CA LYS A 242 -5.70 6.33 14.18
C LYS A 242 -6.27 4.94 14.14
N TYR A 243 -5.43 3.92 14.27
CA TYR A 243 -5.93 2.56 14.19
C TYR A 243 -5.12 1.59 15.07
N PHE A 244 -5.73 0.45 15.35
CA PHE A 244 -5.07 -0.73 15.86
C PHE A 244 -5.67 -1.96 15.19
N CYS A 245 -4.87 -2.98 14.93
CA CYS A 245 -5.33 -4.21 14.31
C CYS A 245 -5.02 -5.42 15.20
N ALA A 246 -5.99 -6.31 15.31
CA ALA A 246 -5.83 -7.62 15.92
C ALA A 246 -6.05 -8.70 14.84
N SER A 247 -5.22 -9.74 14.86
CA SER A 247 -5.52 -10.96 14.10
C SER A 247 -6.75 -11.63 14.71
N VAL A 248 -7.71 -12.05 13.88
CA VAL A 248 -8.98 -12.67 14.34
C VAL A 248 -8.77 -14.11 14.85
N ASN A 249 -7.54 -14.64 14.80
CA ASN A 249 -7.24 -15.98 15.29
C ASN A 249 -7.16 -16.00 16.83
N HIS A 250 -8.27 -16.48 17.42
CA HIS A 250 -8.58 -16.92 18.80
C HIS A 250 -9.73 -16.12 19.45
N GLY A 251 -10.98 -16.55 19.22
CA GLY A 251 -12.11 -16.04 20.01
C GLY A 251 -13.52 -16.18 19.42
N LEU A 252 -13.78 -17.15 18.54
CA LEU A 252 -15.15 -17.53 18.15
C LEU A 252 -15.33 -19.04 18.36
N GLU A 253 -15.29 -19.47 19.61
CA GLU A 253 -16.00 -20.69 20.04
C GLU A 253 -17.43 -20.28 20.40
N ASP A 254 -18.31 -20.24 19.40
CA ASP A 254 -19.75 -20.36 19.61
C ASP A 254 -20.14 -21.79 19.20
N GLY A 255 -20.24 -22.70 20.17
CA GLY A 255 -20.67 -24.06 19.87
C GLY A 255 -20.52 -25.12 20.98
N SER A 256 -21.41 -25.07 21.97
CA SER A 256 -21.84 -26.18 22.86
C SER A 256 -20.80 -26.81 23.81
N GLY A 257 -21.14 -26.80 25.10
CA GLY A 257 -20.24 -27.17 26.17
C GLY A 257 -19.83 -28.64 26.23
N MET A 258 -18.65 -28.85 26.79
CA MET A 258 -18.41 -29.82 27.85
C MET A 258 -17.16 -29.41 28.63
N GLU A 259 -17.30 -29.52 29.94
CA GLU A 259 -16.33 -29.21 30.98
C GLU A 259 -15.06 -30.08 30.86
N SER A 260 -13.88 -29.46 30.79
CA SER A 260 -12.66 -30.06 31.32
C SER A 260 -11.57 -29.01 31.50
N GLY A 261 -11.08 -28.88 32.73
CA GLY A 261 -10.14 -27.84 33.13
C GLY A 261 -8.69 -28.13 32.72
N SER A 262 -7.91 -27.05 32.60
CA SER A 262 -6.51 -27.00 33.04
C SER A 262 -6.01 -25.57 33.01
N ALA A 263 -5.31 -25.20 34.09
CA ALA A 263 -4.73 -23.89 34.32
C ALA A 263 -3.36 -23.76 33.63
N ALA A 264 -3.15 -22.65 32.92
CA ALA A 264 -1.87 -21.96 32.74
C ALA A 264 -2.18 -20.61 32.04
N GLY A 265 -2.06 -19.48 32.73
CA GLY A 265 -0.84 -18.67 32.64
C GLY A 265 -1.11 -17.40 31.82
N VAL A 266 -1.70 -16.39 32.46
CA VAL A 266 -2.00 -15.08 31.87
C VAL A 266 -0.70 -14.29 31.66
N LEU A 267 -0.33 -14.01 30.41
CA LEU A 267 0.61 -12.94 30.08
C LEU A 267 -0.19 -11.71 29.66
N HIS A 268 -0.23 -10.73 30.55
CA HIS A 268 -0.84 -9.42 30.33
C HIS A 268 0.19 -8.53 29.62
N GLU A 269 0.01 -8.26 28.32
CA GLU A 269 0.62 -7.07 27.71
C GLU A 269 -0.37 -5.91 27.71
N LYS A 270 0.09 -4.82 28.33
CA LYS A 270 -0.65 -3.61 28.62
C LYS A 270 -0.59 -2.69 27.40
N GLY A 271 -1.68 -2.58 26.65
CA GLY A 271 -1.82 -1.60 25.57
C GLY A 271 -1.98 -0.15 26.11
N PRO A 272 -1.61 0.87 25.33
CA PRO A 272 -1.75 2.27 25.73
C PRO A 272 -3.22 2.71 25.76
N ASN A 273 -3.56 3.58 26.70
CA ASN A 273 -4.91 4.10 26.91
C ASN A 273 -5.36 5.04 25.76
N PHE A 274 -6.62 4.86 25.35
CA PHE A 274 -7.36 5.68 24.37
C PHE A 274 -7.77 7.05 24.92
#